data_AF-A0A2D7NTZ1-F1
#
_entry.id   AF-A0A2D7NTZ1-F1
#
_cell.length_a   1.000
_cell.length_b   1.000
_cell.length_c   1.000
_cell.angle_alpha   90.00
_cell.angle_beta   90.00
_cell.angle_gamma   90.00
#
_symmetry.space_group_name_H-M   'P 1'
#
loop_
_entity.id
_entity.type
_entity.pdbx_description
1 polymer ?
#
loop_
_entity_poly.entity_id
_entity_poly.type
_entity_poly.pdbx_seq_one_letter_code
_entity_poly.pdbx_strand_id
1 'polypeptide(L)'
;MELTAENKLKKLIVVGDRVLIKPLKESDKTTSGILLPPGVREKEKIQTGFIVKVGPGYPIPVPMDEDDAWKQEEDQMKYVPLQAKEGDKAIFLQNGAFEVAYEKEKYFIVSQASILMLEREEDLF
;
A
#
# COMPACT_ATOMS: atom_id res chain seq x y z
N MET A 1 -18.77 -9.68 19.36
CA MET A 1 -18.52 -9.27 17.96
C MET A 1 -17.28 -10.01 17.49
N GLU A 2 -17.46 -11.05 16.69
CA GLU A 2 -16.33 -11.73 16.06
C GLU A 2 -15.73 -10.80 15.01
N LEU A 3 -14.46 -10.48 15.17
CA LEU A 3 -13.72 -9.63 14.25
C LEU A 3 -13.38 -10.46 13.01
N THR A 4 -14.13 -10.31 11.92
CA THR A 4 -13.78 -10.85 10.60
C THR A 4 -12.50 -10.19 10.08
N ALA A 5 -11.69 -10.90 9.28
CA ALA A 5 -10.42 -10.39 8.74
C ALA A 5 -10.58 -9.03 8.02
N GLU A 6 -11.71 -8.83 7.34
CA GLU A 6 -12.05 -7.58 6.65
C GLU A 6 -12.32 -6.40 7.58
N ASN A 7 -12.89 -6.63 8.78
CA ASN A 7 -13.19 -5.54 9.72
C ASN A 7 -11.96 -5.09 10.53
N LYS A 8 -10.89 -5.88 10.55
CA LYS A 8 -9.67 -5.57 11.30
C LYS A 8 -8.70 -4.68 10.52
N LEU A 9 -8.57 -4.93 9.21
CA LEU A 9 -7.77 -4.10 8.31
C LEU A 9 -8.32 -2.67 8.20
N LYS A 10 -9.63 -2.47 8.46
CA LYS A 10 -10.26 -1.14 8.50
C LYS A 10 -9.72 -0.22 9.60
N LYS A 11 -9.12 -0.76 10.66
CA LYS A 11 -8.54 0.02 11.76
C LYS A 11 -7.07 0.38 11.55
N LEU A 12 -6.43 -0.14 10.50
CA LEU A 12 -5.04 0.15 10.20
C LEU A 12 -4.93 1.49 9.48
N ILE A 13 -4.08 2.36 10.01
CA ILE A 13 -3.74 3.65 9.40
C ILE A 13 -2.31 3.53 8.88
N VAL A 14 -2.16 3.73 7.57
CA VAL A 14 -0.84 3.80 6.93
C VAL A 14 -0.36 5.24 6.99
N VAL A 15 0.89 5.45 7.40
CA VAL A 15 1.42 6.79 7.68
C VAL A 15 2.24 7.31 6.50
N GLY A 16 1.98 8.56 6.12
CA GLY A 16 2.72 9.29 5.09
C GLY A 16 2.41 8.78 3.68
N ASP A 17 3.45 8.64 2.87
CA ASP A 17 3.38 8.24 1.47
C ASP A 17 3.43 6.73 1.23
N ARG A 18 3.13 5.96 2.26
CA ARG A 18 3.25 4.51 2.24
C ARG A 18 1.94 3.84 1.87
N VAL A 19 2.03 2.62 1.39
CA VAL A 19 0.91 1.74 1.12
C VAL A 19 1.15 0.39 1.78
N LEU A 20 0.06 -0.25 2.21
CA LEU A 20 0.06 -1.61 2.72
C LEU A 20 -0.37 -2.55 1.60
N ILE A 21 0.49 -3.50 1.25
CA ILE A 21 0.30 -4.44 0.16
C ILE A 21 0.20 -5.85 0.73
N LYS A 22 -0.80 -6.61 0.29
CA LYS A 22 -0.88 -8.05 0.48
C LYS A 22 -0.23 -8.73 -0.72
N PRO A 23 0.86 -9.49 -0.54
CA PRO A 23 1.56 -10.13 -1.65
C PRO A 23 0.63 -11.13 -2.35
N LEU A 24 0.73 -11.21 -3.67
CA LEU A 24 0.02 -12.23 -4.44
C LEU A 24 0.65 -13.59 -4.15
N LYS A 25 -0.16 -14.58 -3.78
CA LYS A 25 0.32 -15.96 -3.67
C LYS A 25 0.51 -16.51 -5.08
N GLU A 26 1.74 -16.48 -5.58
CA GLU A 26 2.06 -17.08 -6.87
C GLU A 26 2.19 -18.61 -6.76
N SER A 27 1.64 -19.33 -7.73
CA SER A 27 1.70 -20.80 -7.80
C SER A 27 3.14 -21.28 -7.98
N ASP A 28 3.63 -22.26 -7.23
CA ASP A 28 5.02 -22.79 -7.28
C ASP A 28 5.47 -23.35 -8.65
N LYS A 29 4.54 -23.43 -9.60
CA LYS A 29 4.80 -23.81 -10.98
C LYS A 29 4.95 -22.57 -11.84
N THR A 30 6.05 -22.48 -12.58
CA THR A 30 6.19 -21.52 -13.69
C THR A 30 5.21 -21.86 -14.82
N THR A 31 4.97 -20.93 -15.75
CA THR A 31 4.18 -21.17 -16.98
C THR A 31 4.69 -22.35 -17.80
N SER A 32 5.98 -22.71 -17.65
CA SER A 32 6.61 -23.88 -18.28
C SER A 32 6.46 -25.19 -17.50
N GLY A 33 5.81 -25.18 -16.35
CA GLY A 33 5.59 -26.36 -15.50
C GLY A 33 6.78 -26.72 -14.60
N ILE A 34 7.81 -25.86 -14.52
CA ILE A 34 9.00 -26.10 -13.68
C ILE A 34 8.66 -25.70 -12.25
N LEU A 35 9.00 -26.58 -11.30
CA LEU A 35 8.86 -26.31 -9.88
C LEU A 35 10.04 -25.49 -9.40
N LEU A 36 9.78 -24.30 -8.87
CA LEU A 36 10.84 -23.42 -8.38
C LEU A 36 11.38 -23.91 -7.03
N PRO A 37 12.71 -23.84 -6.80
CA PRO A 37 13.28 -24.10 -5.49
C PRO A 37 12.73 -23.12 -4.43
N PRO A 38 12.60 -23.56 -3.17
CA PRO A 38 12.14 -22.67 -2.09
C PRO A 38 13.08 -21.47 -1.94
N GLY A 39 12.50 -20.27 -1.84
CA GLY A 39 13.24 -19.01 -1.61
C GLY A 39 13.81 -18.34 -2.86
N VAL A 40 13.58 -18.86 -4.08
CA VAL A 40 13.98 -18.14 -5.33
C VAL A 40 13.10 -16.91 -5.56
N ARG A 41 11.80 -17.02 -5.30
CA ARG A 41 10.83 -15.91 -5.45
C ARG A 41 11.03 -14.79 -4.43
N GLU A 42 11.41 -15.14 -3.21
CA GLU A 42 11.76 -14.16 -2.19
C GLU A 42 13.08 -13.42 -2.48
N LYS A 43 13.81 -13.83 -3.53
CA LYS A 43 15.00 -13.12 -4.03
C LYS A 43 14.69 -12.30 -5.28
N GLU A 44 13.47 -12.34 -5.80
CA GLU A 44 13.10 -11.54 -6.96
C GLU A 44 13.08 -10.07 -6.55
N LYS A 45 13.84 -9.26 -7.29
CA LYS A 45 13.95 -7.82 -7.02
C LYS A 45 12.60 -7.09 -7.09
N ILE A 46 11.64 -7.68 -7.81
CA ILE A 46 10.32 -7.14 -8.08
C ILE A 46 9.29 -8.14 -7.54
N GLN A 47 8.30 -7.62 -6.82
CA GLN A 47 7.17 -8.41 -6.34
C GLN A 47 5.85 -7.76 -6.74
N THR A 48 4.79 -8.57 -6.71
CA THR A 48 3.43 -8.13 -7.04
C THR A 48 2.48 -8.41 -5.89
N GLY A 49 1.52 -7.53 -5.66
CA GLY A 49 0.48 -7.71 -4.64
C GLY A 49 -0.66 -6.74 -4.79
N PHE A 50 -1.70 -6.90 -3.96
CA PHE A 50 -2.85 -6.00 -3.93
C PHE A 50 -2.72 -4.98 -2.81
N ILE A 51 -3.03 -3.73 -3.10
CA ILE A 51 -3.05 -2.65 -2.11
C ILE A 51 -4.28 -2.81 -1.22
N VAL A 52 -4.03 -2.97 0.08
CA VAL A 52 -5.07 -3.11 1.11
C VAL A 52 -5.38 -1.76 1.75
N LYS A 53 -4.36 -0.93 1.96
CA LYS A 53 -4.50 0.41 2.55
C LYS A 53 -3.51 1.39 1.94
N VAL A 54 -3.92 2.64 1.85
CA VAL A 54 -3.10 3.75 1.38
C VAL A 54 -2.92 4.78 2.49
N GLY A 55 -1.74 5.38 2.56
CA GLY A 55 -1.48 6.50 3.43
C GLY A 55 -2.08 7.81 2.91
N PRO A 56 -2.11 8.86 3.73
CA PRO A 56 -2.66 10.16 3.36
C PRO A 56 -1.83 10.86 2.26
N GLY A 57 -0.57 10.46 2.07
CA GLY A 57 0.34 11.03 1.10
C GLY A 57 1.27 12.09 1.69
N TYR A 58 1.60 13.12 0.91
CA TYR A 58 2.63 14.11 1.29
C TYR A 58 1.99 15.34 1.95
N PRO A 59 2.41 15.73 3.17
CA PRO A 59 1.89 16.92 3.83
C PRO A 59 2.34 18.18 3.09
N ILE A 60 1.40 19.10 2.87
CA ILE A 60 1.64 20.43 2.32
C ILE A 60 1.56 21.43 3.48
N PRO A 61 2.59 22.28 3.66
CA PRO A 61 2.46 23.43 4.55
C PRO A 61 1.43 24.40 3.96
N VAL A 62 0.30 24.58 4.64
CA VAL A 62 -0.63 25.67 4.34
C VAL A 62 -0.08 26.95 4.94
N PRO A 63 0.10 28.04 4.17
CA PRO A 63 0.40 29.35 4.74
C PRO A 63 -0.79 29.76 5.63
N MET A 64 -0.51 30.19 6.87
CA MET A 64 -1.50 30.90 7.66
C MET A 64 -1.62 32.30 7.05
N ASP A 65 -2.67 32.55 6.27
CA ASP A 65 -3.01 33.91 5.86
C ASP A 65 -3.54 34.66 7.09
N GLU A 66 -3.02 35.87 7.34
CA GLU A 66 -3.30 36.68 8.54
C GLU A 66 -4.78 37.09 8.68
N ASP A 67 -5.55 37.05 7.58
CA ASP A 67 -6.98 37.42 7.52
C ASP A 67 -7.93 36.32 8.00
N ASP A 68 -7.45 35.09 8.24
CA ASP A 68 -8.26 33.93 8.63
C ASP A 68 -8.19 33.61 10.15
N ALA A 69 -7.78 34.58 10.98
CA ALA A 69 -7.63 34.43 12.44
C ALA A 69 -8.92 34.10 13.22
N TRP A 70 -10.09 34.13 12.56
CA TRP A 70 -11.39 33.78 13.14
C TRP A 70 -11.90 32.39 12.74
N LYS A 71 -11.20 31.69 11.83
CA LYS A 71 -11.45 30.27 11.58
C LYS A 71 -10.73 29.48 12.67
N GLN A 72 -11.53 28.89 13.56
CA GLN A 72 -11.05 28.04 14.65
C GLN A 72 -10.02 27.02 14.15
N GLU A 73 -9.05 26.73 15.02
CA GLU A 73 -7.88 25.86 14.95
C GLU A 73 -8.12 24.44 14.39
N GLU A 74 -8.66 24.31 13.20
CA GLU A 74 -8.47 23.12 12.38
C GLU A 74 -7.26 23.40 11.49
N ASP A 75 -6.07 23.29 12.08
CA ASP A 75 -4.79 23.16 11.36
C ASP A 75 -4.85 21.90 10.50
N GLN A 76 -5.64 21.95 9.42
CA GLN A 76 -5.81 20.87 8.48
C GLN A 76 -4.51 20.80 7.69
N MET A 77 -3.57 19.99 8.17
CA MET A 77 -2.46 19.50 7.37
C MET A 77 -3.05 18.93 6.08
N LYS A 78 -2.97 19.69 4.99
CA LYS A 78 -3.48 19.23 3.69
C LYS A 78 -2.48 18.25 3.13
N TYR A 79 -2.94 17.10 2.67
CA TYR A 79 -2.07 16.11 2.05
C TYR A 79 -2.32 16.06 0.54
N VAL A 80 -1.25 15.91 -0.24
CA VAL A 80 -1.36 15.46 -1.63
C VAL A 80 -1.62 13.95 -1.58
N PRO A 81 -2.77 13.47 -2.09
CA PRO A 81 -3.09 12.05 -2.05
C PRO A 81 -2.14 11.23 -2.93
N LEU A 82 -2.05 9.94 -2.63
CA LEU A 82 -1.26 8.99 -3.40
C LEU A 82 -1.96 8.63 -4.72
N GLN A 83 -1.17 8.26 -5.72
CA GLN A 83 -1.70 7.74 -7.00
C GLN A 83 -2.34 6.35 -6.83
N ALA A 84 -1.80 5.59 -5.89
CA ALA A 84 -2.32 4.30 -5.46
C ALA A 84 -3.67 4.43 -4.76
N LYS A 85 -4.57 3.50 -5.06
CA LYS A 85 -5.86 3.34 -4.37
C LYS A 85 -5.97 1.94 -3.74
N GLU A 86 -6.85 1.82 -2.75
CA GLU A 86 -7.22 0.51 -2.20
C GLU A 86 -7.82 -0.36 -3.33
N GLY A 87 -7.34 -1.60 -3.45
CA GLY A 87 -7.75 -2.53 -4.50
C GLY A 87 -6.83 -2.57 -5.73
N ASP A 88 -5.96 -1.58 -5.94
CA ASP A 88 -5.02 -1.60 -7.06
C ASP A 88 -4.02 -2.78 -6.92
N LYS A 89 -3.66 -3.40 -8.04
CA LYS A 89 -2.57 -4.37 -8.10
C LYS A 89 -1.26 -3.64 -8.34
N ALA A 90 -0.35 -3.71 -7.38
CA ALA A 90 0.92 -3.01 -7.40
C ALA A 90 2.07 -3.95 -7.74
N ILE A 91 2.93 -3.51 -8.65
CA ILE A 91 4.26 -4.07 -8.88
C ILE A 91 5.26 -3.15 -8.19
N PHE A 92 6.08 -3.70 -7.30
CA PHE A 92 6.99 -2.91 -6.45
C PHE A 92 8.34 -3.59 -6.26
N LEU A 93 9.34 -2.79 -5.88
CA LEU A 93 10.68 -3.29 -5.57
C LEU A 93 10.72 -3.90 -4.16
N GLN A 94 11.20 -5.14 -4.05
CA GLN A 94 11.36 -5.80 -2.75
C GLN A 94 12.31 -5.04 -1.83
N ASN A 95 13.39 -4.47 -2.38
CA ASN A 95 14.39 -3.72 -1.61
C ASN A 95 13.82 -2.45 -0.95
N GLY A 96 12.73 -1.90 -1.49
CA GLY A 96 12.03 -0.73 -0.94
C GLY A 96 10.81 -1.09 -0.08
N ALA A 97 10.61 -2.38 0.19
CA ALA A 97 9.48 -2.89 0.93
C ALA A 97 9.90 -3.39 2.32
N PHE A 98 9.09 -3.07 3.33
CA PHE A 98 9.24 -3.60 4.67
C PHE A 98 8.24 -4.73 4.88
N GLU A 99 8.73 -5.92 5.23
CA GLU A 99 7.89 -7.04 5.59
C GLU A 99 7.29 -6.85 6.99
N VAL A 100 5.96 -6.97 7.09
CA VAL A 100 5.23 -6.87 8.34
C VAL A 100 4.31 -8.06 8.48
N ALA A 101 4.49 -8.85 9.53
CA ALA A 101 3.55 -9.89 9.92
C ALA A 101 2.49 -9.28 10.84
N TYR A 102 1.23 -9.28 10.40
CA TYR A 102 0.09 -8.82 11.19
C TYR A 102 -0.97 -9.92 11.25
N GLU A 103 -1.37 -10.30 12.46
CA GLU A 103 -2.36 -11.36 12.71
C GLU A 103 -2.10 -12.69 11.97
N LYS A 104 -0.83 -13.10 11.88
CA LYS A 104 -0.37 -14.31 11.18
C LYS A 104 -0.49 -14.26 9.65
N GLU A 105 -0.78 -13.09 9.08
CA GLU A 105 -0.65 -12.83 7.65
C GLU A 105 0.55 -11.93 7.38
N LYS A 106 1.21 -12.18 6.24
CA LYS A 106 2.36 -11.40 5.76
C LYS A 106 1.87 -10.26 4.87
N TYR A 107 2.32 -9.05 5.18
CA TYR A 107 2.08 -7.83 4.43
C TYR A 107 3.40 -7.14 4.11
N PHE A 108 3.36 -6.23 3.14
CA PHE A 108 4.47 -5.36 2.81
C PHE A 108 4.05 -3.91 2.95
N ILE A 109 4.84 -3.11 3.65
CA ILE A 109 4.71 -1.66 3.66
C ILE A 109 5.70 -1.11 2.64
N VAL A 110 5.18 -0.40 1.65
CA VAL A 110 5.97 0.10 0.51
C VAL A 110 5.75 1.60 0.38
N SER A 111 6.81 2.39 0.20
CA SER A 111 6.66 3.82 -0.15
C SER A 111 6.20 3.93 -1.60
N GLN A 112 5.40 4.96 -1.92
CA GLN A 112 4.99 5.25 -3.29
C GLN A 112 6.17 5.30 -4.27
N ALA A 113 7.34 5.78 -3.84
CA ALA A 113 8.53 5.85 -4.70
C ALA A 113 9.11 4.47 -5.11
N SER A 114 8.75 3.40 -4.39
CA SER A 114 9.18 2.03 -4.69
C SER A 114 8.14 1.21 -5.45
N ILE A 115 6.98 1.81 -5.74
CA ILE A 115 5.96 1.23 -6.62
C ILE A 115 6.34 1.58 -8.07
N LEU A 116 6.48 0.55 -8.90
CA LEU A 116 6.85 0.69 -10.30
C LEU A 116 5.64 0.85 -11.20
N MET A 117 4.55 0.12 -10.88
CA MET A 117 3.35 0.08 -11.71
C MET A 117 2.13 -0.23 -10.85
N LEU A 118 0.99 0.35 -11.23
CA LEU A 118 -0.33 0.04 -10.69
C LEU A 118 -1.21 -0.45 -11.84
N GLU A 119 -1.78 -1.63 -11.67
CA GLU A 119 -2.80 -2.20 -12.54
C GLU A 119 -4.15 -2.03 -11.84
N ARG A 120 -5.02 -1.25 -12.47
CA ARG A 120 -6.39 -1.02 -12.02
C ARG A 120 -7.33 -1.51 -13.11
N GLU A 121 -8.16 -2.47 -12.78
CA GLU A 121 -9.25 -2.86 -13.65
C GLU A 121 -10.34 -1.78 -13.53
N GLU A 122 -10.30 -0.78 -14.42
CA GLU A 122 -11.38 0.22 -14.58
C GLU A 122 -12.48 -0.27 -15.55
N ASP A 123 -12.31 -1.41 -16.20
CA ASP A 123 -13.24 -1.93 -17.21
C ASP A 123 -14.16 -3.04 -16.67
N LEU A 124 -15.30 -2.63 -16.08
CA LEU A 124 -16.54 -3.43 -16.06
C LEU A 124 -17.81 -2.58 -15.78
N PHE A 125 -17.77 -1.26 -16.03
CA PHE A 125 -18.96 -0.39 -16.01
C PHE A 125 -19.02 0.50 -17.26
#